data_AF-A0A7J8UZS9-F1
#
_entry.id   AF-A0A7J8UZS9-F1
#
_cell.length_a   1.000
_cell.length_b   1.000
_cell.length_c   1.000
_cell.angle_alpha   90.00
_cell.angle_beta   90.00
_cell.angle_gamma   90.00
#
_symmetry.space_group_name_H-M   'P 1'
#
loop_
_entity.id
_entity.type
_entity.pdbx_description
1 polymer ?
#
loop_
_entity_poly.entity_id
_entity_poly.type
_entity_poly.pdbx_seq_one_letter_code
_entity_poly.pdbx_strand_id
1 'polypeptide(L)'
;MPDIFQEAGLPLWLRPYEVLVTSSYTALIETIPDTASLHSIKSRYPNLSSLREFFAAKYQENSPSFKLAQVILLQRNFVESMAGYSLVCYLLQVKDRHNGNLLLDEEGHLIHIDFGFMLSNSPGGVNFESAPFKLTRELLEVMDSDAEGVPSEFFDYFKVLCIQGFLTCRKHAERIILLVEMLQDSGYPCFKGGPRAIQNLRKRFHLTMCVIGAFPDQQQFRCMANTAASEDFHRKKILVSYRDGRYAMISKEFVTVSAYINEGGKLFLSRALFCCSSRVHQSGSW
;
A
#
# COMPACT_ATOMS: atom_id res chain seq x y z
N MET A 1 -7.89 9.30 1.14
CA MET A 1 -8.56 8.04 0.74
C MET A 1 -9.29 7.41 1.91
N PRO A 2 -8.72 7.28 3.13
CA PRO A 2 -9.47 6.77 4.30
C PRO A 2 -10.78 7.54 4.52
N ASP A 3 -10.73 8.87 4.55
CA ASP A 3 -11.93 9.72 4.70
C ASP A 3 -12.97 9.47 3.60
N ILE A 4 -12.53 9.25 2.36
CA ILE A 4 -13.42 8.97 1.21
C ILE A 4 -14.18 7.66 1.43
N PHE A 5 -13.51 6.64 1.97
CA PHE A 5 -14.14 5.35 2.26
C PHE A 5 -15.09 5.44 3.45
N GLN A 6 -14.70 6.17 4.50
CA GLN A 6 -15.52 6.42 5.68
C GLN A 6 -16.80 7.20 5.33
N GLU A 7 -16.68 8.27 4.55
CA GLU A 7 -17.83 9.07 4.06
C GLU A 7 -18.81 8.22 3.24
N ALA A 8 -18.32 7.21 2.52
CA ALA A 8 -19.14 6.30 1.73
C ALA A 8 -19.68 5.09 2.52
N GLY A 9 -19.33 4.95 3.80
CA GLY A 9 -19.71 3.81 4.63
C GLY A 9 -19.07 2.48 4.20
N LEU A 10 -17.94 2.53 3.51
CA LEU A 10 -17.21 1.33 3.10
C LEU A 10 -16.27 0.87 4.23
N PRO A 11 -16.24 -0.43 4.56
CA PRO A 11 -15.34 -0.97 5.58
C PRO A 11 -13.93 -1.20 5.00
N LEU A 12 -13.44 -0.28 4.18
CA LEU A 12 -12.08 -0.34 3.65
C LEU A 12 -11.13 0.26 4.68
N TRP A 13 -10.14 -0.53 5.08
CA TRP A 13 -9.22 -0.12 6.12
C TRP A 13 -7.87 0.31 5.52
N LEU A 14 -7.32 1.40 6.04
CA LEU A 14 -5.99 1.92 5.70
C LEU A 14 -5.38 2.51 6.96
N ARG A 15 -4.08 2.29 7.18
CA ARG A 15 -3.31 2.97 8.24
C ARG A 15 -2.31 3.95 7.62
N PRO A 16 -2.71 5.22 7.38
CA PRO A 16 -1.74 6.28 7.16
C PRO A 16 -0.87 6.41 8.40
N TYR A 17 0.44 6.55 8.20
CA TYR A 17 1.40 6.82 9.27
C TYR A 17 2.10 8.15 8.99
N GLU A 18 2.43 8.90 10.02
CA GLU A 18 3.04 10.22 9.86
C GLU A 18 4.46 10.12 9.33
N VAL A 19 4.79 11.00 8.39
CA VAL A 19 6.17 11.23 7.99
C VAL A 19 6.43 12.73 8.01
N LEU A 20 7.35 13.15 8.88
CA LEU A 20 7.81 14.51 8.99
C LEU A 20 9.15 14.66 8.30
N VAL A 21 9.16 15.33 7.15
CA VAL A 21 10.38 15.56 6.39
C VAL A 21 11.17 16.71 7.00
N THR A 22 12.41 16.43 7.40
CA THR A 22 13.28 17.39 8.11
C THR A 22 14.31 18.02 7.19
N SER A 23 14.70 17.34 6.12
CA SER A 23 15.57 17.88 5.08
C SER A 23 15.32 17.19 3.74
N SER A 24 16.10 17.55 2.73
CA SER A 24 16.09 16.87 1.43
C SER A 24 16.62 15.44 1.47
N TYR A 25 17.07 14.90 2.61
CA TYR A 25 17.60 13.51 2.74
C TYR A 25 17.20 12.82 4.07
N THR A 26 16.47 13.53 4.94
CA THR A 26 16.14 13.04 6.28
C THR A 26 14.66 13.23 6.57
N ALA A 27 14.06 12.23 7.20
CA ALA A 27 12.69 12.27 7.67
C ALA A 27 12.55 11.50 8.99
N LEU A 28 11.56 11.90 9.78
CA LEU A 28 11.06 11.14 10.91
C LEU A 28 9.81 10.40 10.46
N ILE A 29 9.76 9.10 10.71
CA ILE A 29 8.63 8.24 10.34
C ILE A 29 8.01 7.68 11.61
N GLU A 30 6.69 7.83 11.77
CA GLU A 30 5.93 7.20 12.85
C GLU A 30 6.16 5.69 12.82
N THR A 31 6.56 5.14 13.97
CA THR A 31 6.65 3.69 14.12
C THR A 31 5.26 3.11 14.29
N ILE A 32 4.97 2.00 13.60
CA ILE A 32 3.72 1.28 13.76
C ILE A 32 3.95 0.15 14.77
N PRO A 33 3.55 0.32 16.05
CA PRO A 33 3.76 -0.70 17.07
C PRO A 33 2.96 -1.96 16.76
N ASP A 34 3.30 -3.06 17.43
CA ASP A 34 2.54 -4.32 17.37
C ASP A 34 2.33 -4.85 15.94
N THR A 35 3.35 -4.65 15.10
CA THR A 35 3.37 -5.14 13.73
C THR A 35 4.63 -5.94 13.44
N ALA A 36 4.52 -6.84 12.47
CA ALA A 36 5.64 -7.59 11.94
C ALA A 36 5.57 -7.63 10.41
N SER A 37 6.70 -7.47 9.73
CA SER A 37 6.74 -7.72 8.28
C SER A 37 6.41 -9.17 7.97
N LEU A 38 5.72 -9.45 6.86
CA LEU A 38 5.45 -10.82 6.42
C LEU A 38 6.74 -11.62 6.28
N HIS A 39 7.83 -10.99 5.83
CA HIS A 39 9.16 -11.58 5.80
C HIS A 39 9.65 -12.00 7.20
N SER A 40 9.50 -11.11 8.20
CA SER A 40 9.87 -11.41 9.59
C SER A 40 8.98 -12.47 10.23
N ILE A 41 7.71 -12.57 9.85
CA ILE A 41 6.80 -13.63 10.31
C ILE A 41 7.28 -14.97 9.77
N LYS A 42 7.50 -15.09 8.45
CA LYS A 42 8.02 -16.31 7.82
C LYS A 42 9.34 -16.77 8.43
N SER A 43 10.26 -15.82 8.67
CA SER A 43 11.55 -16.14 9.26
C SER A 43 11.44 -16.60 10.72
N ARG A 44 10.43 -16.12 11.46
CA ARG A 44 10.21 -16.49 12.88
C ARG A 44 9.43 -17.79 13.04
N TYR A 45 8.55 -18.11 12.10
CA TYR A 45 7.69 -19.30 12.14
C TYR A 45 7.92 -20.18 10.90
N PRO A 46 9.12 -20.76 10.71
CA PRO A 46 9.45 -21.55 9.52
C PRO A 46 8.65 -22.85 9.41
N ASN A 47 8.03 -23.29 10.51
CA ASN A 47 7.21 -24.51 10.56
C ASN A 47 5.77 -24.29 10.09
N LEU A 48 5.34 -23.04 9.92
CA LEU A 48 4.00 -22.70 9.41
C LEU A 48 4.09 -22.53 7.89
N SER A 49 3.23 -23.25 7.17
CA SER A 49 3.26 -23.29 5.72
C SER A 49 2.58 -22.08 5.06
N SER A 50 1.67 -21.40 5.77
CA SER A 50 0.88 -20.28 5.26
C SER A 50 0.52 -19.24 6.32
N LEU A 51 0.17 -18.02 5.90
CA LEU A 51 -0.39 -17.00 6.80
C LEU A 51 -1.73 -17.41 7.41
N ARG A 52 -2.51 -18.23 6.70
CA ARG A 52 -3.74 -18.82 7.23
C ARG A 52 -3.47 -19.70 8.44
N GLU A 53 -2.44 -20.55 8.37
CA GLU A 53 -2.00 -21.35 9.51
C GLU A 53 -1.46 -20.47 10.64
N PHE A 54 -0.80 -19.36 10.32
CA PHE A 54 -0.40 -18.37 11.32
C PHE A 54 -1.60 -17.77 12.06
N PHE A 55 -2.69 -17.41 11.36
CA PHE A 55 -3.92 -16.93 12.00
C PHE A 55 -4.53 -17.99 12.92
N ALA A 56 -4.55 -19.24 12.46
CA ALA A 56 -5.05 -20.36 13.27
C ALA A 56 -4.14 -20.69 14.46
N ALA A 57 -2.82 -20.49 14.35
CA ALA A 57 -1.85 -20.76 15.41
C ALA A 57 -1.85 -19.67 16.50
N LYS A 58 -2.28 -18.45 16.14
CA LYS A 58 -2.34 -17.30 17.05
C LYS A 58 -3.26 -17.54 18.25
N TYR A 59 -4.37 -18.25 18.04
CA TYR A 59 -5.33 -18.58 19.08
C TYR A 59 -5.24 -20.07 19.43
N GLN A 60 -4.71 -20.37 20.63
CA GLN A 60 -4.53 -21.74 21.15
C GLN A 60 -5.56 -22.11 22.23
N GLU A 61 -6.69 -21.40 22.29
CA GLU A 61 -7.70 -21.62 23.32
C GLU A 61 -8.57 -22.87 23.08
N ASN A 62 -9.09 -23.42 24.18
CA ASN A 62 -9.80 -24.70 24.24
C ASN A 62 -11.20 -24.69 23.61
N SER A 63 -11.74 -23.53 23.21
CA SER A 63 -13.05 -23.44 22.56
C SER A 63 -12.91 -23.35 21.04
N PRO A 64 -13.26 -24.41 20.29
CA PRO A 64 -13.15 -24.41 18.83
C PRO A 64 -13.98 -23.32 18.17
N SER A 65 -15.15 -22.99 18.73
CA SER A 65 -16.03 -21.94 18.22
C SER A 65 -15.45 -20.55 18.40
N PHE A 66 -14.81 -20.27 19.54
CA PHE A 66 -14.13 -19.00 19.77
C PHE A 66 -12.94 -18.84 18.83
N LYS A 67 -12.12 -19.89 18.71
CA LYS A 67 -10.98 -19.90 17.79
C LYS A 67 -11.41 -19.62 16.35
N LEU A 68 -12.48 -20.28 15.88
CA LEU A 68 -13.03 -20.05 14.54
C LEU A 68 -13.49 -18.60 14.35
N ALA A 69 -14.24 -18.05 15.32
CA ALA A 69 -14.68 -16.66 15.27
C ALA A 69 -13.51 -15.67 15.18
N GLN A 70 -12.44 -15.89 15.96
CA GLN A 70 -11.25 -15.04 15.92
C GLN A 70 -10.50 -15.14 14.58
N VAL A 71 -10.37 -16.34 14.01
CA VAL A 71 -9.75 -16.51 12.68
C VAL A 71 -10.56 -15.78 11.61
N ILE A 72 -11.88 -15.90 11.64
CA ILE A 72 -12.79 -15.19 10.71
C ILE A 72 -12.62 -13.67 10.83
N LEU A 73 -12.47 -13.14 12.05
CA LEU A 73 -12.21 -11.71 12.27
C LEU A 73 -10.86 -11.26 11.69
N LEU A 74 -9.78 -12.04 11.90
CA LEU A 74 -8.48 -11.74 11.31
C LEU A 74 -8.54 -11.76 9.77
N GLN A 75 -9.19 -12.77 9.18
CA GLN A 75 -9.37 -12.87 7.73
C GLN A 75 -10.17 -11.69 7.18
N ARG A 76 -11.21 -11.26 7.89
CA ARG A 76 -12.01 -10.09 7.52
C ARG A 76 -11.17 -8.82 7.51
N ASN A 77 -10.46 -8.53 8.60
CA ASN A 77 -9.58 -7.37 8.74
C ASN A 77 -8.48 -7.37 7.66
N PHE A 78 -7.94 -8.56 7.36
CA PHE A 78 -7.00 -8.76 6.27
C PHE A 78 -7.60 -8.39 4.91
N VAL A 79 -8.81 -8.87 4.59
CA VAL A 79 -9.50 -8.57 3.33
C VAL A 79 -9.81 -7.08 3.20
N GLU A 80 -10.34 -6.46 4.26
CA GLU A 80 -10.72 -5.04 4.30
C GLU A 80 -9.52 -4.13 4.08
N SER A 81 -8.39 -4.42 4.75
CA SER A 81 -7.14 -3.68 4.60
C SER A 81 -6.47 -3.94 3.26
N MET A 82 -6.45 -5.18 2.79
CA MET A 82 -5.86 -5.56 1.51
C MET A 82 -6.60 -4.90 0.34
N ALA A 83 -7.94 -4.85 0.36
CA ALA A 83 -8.72 -4.14 -0.65
C ALA A 83 -8.39 -2.64 -0.66
N GLY A 84 -8.27 -2.02 0.51
CA GLY A 84 -7.89 -0.61 0.65
C GLY A 84 -6.53 -0.32 0.03
N TYR A 85 -5.50 -1.09 0.39
CA TYR A 85 -4.15 -0.91 -0.14
C TYR A 85 -4.03 -1.30 -1.61
N SER A 86 -4.77 -2.29 -2.11
CA SER A 86 -4.86 -2.62 -3.54
C SER A 86 -5.32 -1.41 -4.37
N LEU A 87 -6.31 -0.66 -3.89
CA LEU A 87 -6.79 0.56 -4.55
C LEU A 87 -5.74 1.67 -4.55
N VAL A 88 -5.09 1.91 -3.40
CA VAL A 88 -3.99 2.88 -3.27
C VAL A 88 -2.87 2.55 -4.26
N CYS A 89 -2.44 1.28 -4.27
CA CYS A 89 -1.33 0.83 -5.08
C CYS A 89 -1.66 0.90 -6.58
N TYR A 90 -2.88 0.53 -6.98
CA TYR A 90 -3.34 0.66 -8.36
C TYR A 90 -3.37 2.11 -8.84
N LEU A 91 -4.09 2.98 -8.11
CA LEU A 91 -4.33 4.36 -8.51
C LEU A 91 -3.02 5.15 -8.53
N LEU A 92 -2.17 4.97 -7.52
CA LEU A 92 -0.92 5.71 -7.40
C LEU A 92 0.29 5.00 -8.04
N GLN A 93 0.10 3.80 -8.60
CA GLN A 93 1.15 2.98 -9.19
C GLN A 93 2.32 2.77 -8.22
N VAL A 94 2.00 2.40 -6.98
CA VAL A 94 3.01 2.03 -5.98
C VAL A 94 3.70 0.74 -6.45
N LYS A 95 5.03 0.71 -6.41
CA LYS A 95 5.86 -0.41 -6.90
C LYS A 95 6.73 -0.95 -5.76
N ASP A 96 7.51 -1.99 -6.03
CA ASP A 96 8.43 -2.58 -5.06
C ASP A 96 7.68 -3.08 -3.80
N ARG A 97 6.69 -3.95 -3.99
CA ARG A 97 5.81 -4.47 -2.92
C ARG A 97 6.25 -5.87 -2.51
N HIS A 98 7.34 -6.05 -1.78
CA HIS A 98 7.74 -7.38 -1.30
C HIS A 98 7.26 -7.64 0.14
N ASN A 99 7.37 -8.87 0.63
CA ASN A 99 7.02 -9.29 2.00
C ASN A 99 7.70 -8.48 3.13
N GLY A 100 8.75 -7.71 2.79
CA GLY A 100 9.42 -6.80 3.73
C GLY A 100 8.73 -5.43 3.86
N ASN A 101 7.94 -5.04 2.84
CA ASN A 101 7.17 -3.79 2.80
C ASN A 101 5.69 -3.99 3.17
N LEU A 102 5.33 -5.21 3.55
CA LEU A 102 4.00 -5.60 4.00
C LEU A 102 4.11 -5.96 5.48
N LEU A 103 3.52 -5.14 6.33
CA LEU A 103 3.36 -5.41 7.75
C LEU A 103 2.00 -6.07 7.99
N LEU A 104 1.94 -6.92 8.99
CA LEU A 104 0.72 -7.47 9.55
C LEU A 104 0.64 -7.04 11.02
N ASP A 105 -0.50 -6.49 11.42
CA ASP A 105 -0.76 -6.12 12.81
C ASP A 105 -1.37 -7.27 13.63
N GLU A 106 -1.57 -7.04 14.93
CA GLU A 106 -2.15 -8.04 15.81
C GLU A 106 -3.66 -8.29 15.55
N GLU A 107 -4.35 -7.41 14.82
CA GLU A 107 -5.76 -7.54 14.48
C GLU A 107 -5.98 -8.19 13.10
N GLY A 108 -4.90 -8.50 12.37
CA GLY A 108 -4.94 -9.15 11.07
C GLY A 108 -4.94 -8.19 9.88
N HIS A 109 -4.81 -6.88 10.10
CA HIS A 109 -4.71 -5.91 9.01
C HIS A 109 -3.35 -5.96 8.32
N LEU A 110 -3.39 -5.90 6.99
CA LEU A 110 -2.23 -5.71 6.14
C LEU A 110 -1.92 -4.21 6.02
N ILE A 111 -0.69 -3.81 6.32
CA ILE A 111 -0.25 -2.42 6.26
C ILE A 111 0.93 -2.31 5.29
N HIS A 112 0.78 -1.51 4.24
CA HIS A 112 1.88 -1.25 3.31
C HIS A 112 2.76 -0.12 3.84
N ILE A 113 4.08 -0.33 3.79
CA ILE A 113 5.11 0.67 4.11
C ILE A 113 6.02 0.93 2.90
N ASP A 114 6.92 1.90 3.05
CA ASP A 114 7.96 2.27 2.08
C ASP A 114 7.38 2.62 0.69
N PHE A 115 6.82 3.81 0.50
CA PHE A 115 6.23 4.23 -0.79
C PHE A 115 7.26 4.87 -1.76
N GLY A 116 8.55 4.51 -1.68
CA GLY A 116 9.63 5.16 -2.44
C GLY A 116 9.52 5.07 -3.97
N PHE A 117 8.77 4.08 -4.49
CA PHE A 117 8.53 3.92 -5.93
C PHE A 117 7.03 4.05 -6.22
N MET A 118 6.63 5.16 -6.83
CA MET A 118 5.24 5.39 -7.24
C MET A 118 5.15 6.21 -8.53
N LEU A 119 3.96 6.27 -9.14
CA LEU A 119 3.68 6.99 -10.39
C LEU A 119 4.65 6.56 -11.51
N SER A 120 5.44 7.50 -12.06
CA SER A 120 6.42 7.18 -13.10
C SER A 120 7.75 6.62 -12.57
N ASN A 121 8.00 6.65 -11.26
CA ASN A 121 9.26 6.14 -10.69
C ASN A 121 9.23 4.62 -10.63
N SER A 122 10.30 3.96 -11.04
CA SER A 122 10.43 2.49 -11.02
C SER A 122 11.80 2.08 -10.51
N PRO A 123 11.91 0.96 -9.76
CA PRO A 123 13.20 0.43 -9.35
C PRO A 123 14.04 0.07 -10.58
N GLY A 124 15.31 0.49 -10.58
CA GLY A 124 16.26 0.20 -11.68
C GLY A 124 15.98 0.90 -13.02
N GLY A 125 15.01 1.82 -13.10
CA GLY A 125 14.68 2.52 -14.36
C GLY A 125 13.95 1.66 -15.40
N VAL A 126 13.53 0.43 -15.04
CA VAL A 126 12.75 -0.45 -15.91
C VAL A 126 11.27 -0.11 -15.75
N ASN A 127 10.58 0.19 -16.85
CA ASN A 127 9.14 0.43 -16.83
C ASN A 127 8.39 -0.88 -16.65
N PHE A 128 8.19 -1.29 -15.41
CA PHE A 128 7.26 -2.35 -15.03
C PHE A 128 5.81 -1.86 -15.18
N GLU A 129 5.39 -1.48 -16.40
CA GLU A 129 3.97 -1.21 -16.70
C GLU A 129 3.19 -2.52 -16.90
N SER A 130 3.89 -3.65 -16.98
CA SER A 130 3.33 -4.93 -17.41
C SER A 130 3.87 -6.12 -16.60
N ALA A 131 3.91 -6.01 -15.26
CA ALA A 131 4.09 -7.18 -14.41
C ALA A 131 2.76 -7.97 -14.33
N PRO A 132 2.65 -9.15 -14.97
CA PRO A 132 1.40 -9.86 -15.12
C PRO A 132 1.19 -10.76 -13.90
N PHE A 133 0.28 -10.34 -13.03
CA PHE A 133 -0.19 -11.09 -11.86
C PHE A 133 0.80 -11.27 -10.71
N LYS A 134 0.42 -10.86 -9.48
CA LYS A 134 0.90 -11.49 -8.22
C LYS A 134 0.03 -11.03 -7.04
N LEU A 135 -1.25 -11.38 -7.11
CA LEU A 135 -1.94 -11.77 -5.89
C LEU A 135 -1.30 -13.10 -5.47
N THR A 136 -0.36 -13.05 -4.52
CA THR A 136 0.42 -14.25 -4.20
C THR A 136 -0.49 -15.33 -3.64
N ARG A 137 -0.15 -16.59 -3.93
CA ARG A 137 -0.86 -17.76 -3.41
C ARG A 137 -1.06 -17.67 -1.89
N GLU A 138 -0.08 -17.15 -1.17
CA GLU A 138 -0.14 -16.93 0.27
C GLU A 138 -1.27 -15.98 0.71
N LEU A 139 -1.50 -14.89 -0.02
CA LEU A 139 -2.57 -13.94 0.32
C LEU A 139 -3.95 -14.53 -0.07
N LEU A 140 -4.00 -15.35 -1.13
CA LEU A 140 -5.20 -16.11 -1.51
C LEU A 140 -5.56 -17.16 -0.47
N GLU A 141 -4.58 -17.86 0.09
CA GLU A 141 -4.79 -18.85 1.14
C GLU A 141 -5.41 -18.22 2.39
N VAL A 142 -5.08 -16.97 2.73
CA VAL A 142 -5.76 -16.24 3.82
C VAL A 142 -7.24 -15.99 3.51
N MET A 143 -7.60 -15.84 2.23
CA MET A 143 -8.99 -15.68 1.79
C MET A 143 -9.68 -17.02 1.50
N ASP A 144 -9.11 -18.15 1.94
CA ASP A 144 -9.62 -19.51 1.63
C ASP A 144 -9.80 -19.77 0.12
N SER A 145 -9.01 -19.10 -0.72
CA SER A 145 -9.00 -19.26 -2.18
C SER A 145 -7.68 -19.90 -2.62
N ASP A 146 -7.70 -20.59 -3.76
CA ASP A 146 -6.49 -21.10 -4.40
C ASP A 146 -6.08 -20.24 -5.61
N ALA A 147 -4.91 -20.57 -6.19
CA ALA A 147 -4.40 -19.91 -7.39
C ALA A 147 -5.27 -20.15 -8.64
N GLU A 148 -6.19 -21.12 -8.59
CA GLU A 148 -7.14 -21.42 -9.68
C GLU A 148 -8.46 -20.64 -9.52
N GLY A 149 -8.63 -19.91 -8.42
CA GLY A 149 -9.75 -19.01 -8.20
C GLY A 149 -11.04 -19.71 -7.78
N VAL A 150 -10.94 -20.79 -7.00
CA VAL A 150 -12.11 -21.41 -6.37
C VAL A 150 -12.92 -20.31 -5.63
N PRO A 151 -14.24 -20.23 -5.84
CA PRO A 151 -15.08 -19.26 -5.16
C PRO A 151 -14.96 -19.41 -3.64
N SER A 152 -14.60 -18.31 -2.97
CA SER A 152 -14.57 -18.19 -1.52
C SER A 152 -15.33 -16.93 -1.14
N GLU A 153 -16.11 -17.00 -0.05
CA GLU A 153 -16.86 -15.85 0.47
C GLU A 153 -15.93 -14.65 0.75
N PHE A 154 -14.73 -14.89 1.29
CA PHE A 154 -13.75 -13.83 1.54
C PHE A 154 -13.16 -13.25 0.25
N PHE A 155 -12.94 -14.07 -0.77
CA PHE A 155 -12.45 -13.58 -2.06
C PHE A 155 -13.52 -12.82 -2.84
N ASP A 156 -14.78 -13.25 -2.76
CA ASP A 156 -15.93 -12.52 -3.28
C ASP A 156 -16.12 -11.19 -2.55
N TYR A 157 -15.97 -11.19 -1.22
CA TYR A 157 -15.99 -9.98 -0.41
C TYR A 157 -14.87 -9.01 -0.82
N PHE A 158 -13.63 -9.50 -0.98
CA PHE A 158 -12.51 -8.71 -1.49
C PHE A 158 -12.81 -8.08 -2.87
N LYS A 159 -13.39 -8.84 -3.80
CA LYS A 159 -13.83 -8.33 -5.10
C LYS A 159 -14.83 -7.19 -4.97
N VAL A 160 -15.87 -7.38 -4.16
CA VAL A 160 -16.90 -6.38 -3.93
C VAL A 160 -16.30 -5.10 -3.34
N LEU A 161 -15.44 -5.22 -2.33
CA LEU A 161 -14.77 -4.07 -1.71
C LEU A 161 -13.87 -3.31 -2.69
N CYS A 162 -13.09 -4.02 -3.52
CA CYS A 162 -12.29 -3.40 -4.56
C CYS A 162 -13.16 -2.60 -5.56
N ILE A 163 -14.28 -3.18 -6.02
CA ILE A 163 -15.18 -2.52 -6.97
C ILE A 163 -15.82 -1.28 -6.32
N GLN A 164 -16.40 -1.43 -5.13
CA GLN A 164 -17.06 -0.34 -4.42
C GLN A 164 -16.08 0.78 -4.06
N GLY A 165 -14.88 0.43 -3.58
CA GLY A 165 -13.84 1.38 -3.27
C GLY A 165 -13.32 2.10 -4.51
N PHE A 166 -13.13 1.40 -5.63
CA PHE A 166 -12.72 2.02 -6.90
C PHE A 166 -13.75 3.02 -7.39
N LEU A 167 -15.03 2.64 -7.44
CA LEU A 167 -16.11 3.53 -7.84
C LEU A 167 -16.25 4.73 -6.92
N THR A 168 -15.98 4.56 -5.62
CA THR A 168 -15.99 5.66 -4.65
C THR A 168 -14.81 6.61 -4.89
N CYS A 169 -13.58 6.08 -5.00
CA CYS A 169 -12.41 6.87 -5.40
C CYS A 169 -12.65 7.65 -6.70
N ARG A 170 -13.35 7.05 -7.67
CA ARG A 170 -13.69 7.67 -8.95
C ARG A 170 -14.59 8.90 -8.80
N LYS A 171 -15.53 8.92 -7.85
CA LYS A 171 -16.35 10.09 -7.53
C LYS A 171 -15.52 11.27 -7.01
N HIS A 172 -14.39 10.99 -6.37
CA HIS A 172 -13.45 11.98 -5.83
C HIS A 172 -12.18 12.14 -6.67
N ALA A 173 -12.15 11.64 -7.90
CA ALA A 173 -10.95 11.57 -8.73
C ALA A 173 -10.31 12.94 -8.96
N GLU A 174 -11.10 13.97 -9.26
CA GLU A 174 -10.59 15.32 -9.52
C GLU A 174 -9.86 15.90 -8.30
N ARG A 175 -10.36 15.65 -7.08
CA ARG A 175 -9.68 16.05 -5.84
C ARG A 175 -8.34 15.32 -5.67
N ILE A 176 -8.30 14.02 -5.95
CA ILE A 176 -7.07 13.22 -5.83
C ILE A 176 -6.04 13.64 -6.88
N ILE A 177 -6.48 13.80 -8.14
CA ILE A 177 -5.63 14.21 -9.25
C ILE A 177 -5.03 15.59 -8.98
N LEU A 178 -5.85 16.55 -8.53
CA LEU A 178 -5.39 17.90 -8.22
C LEU A 178 -4.28 17.90 -7.15
N LEU A 179 -4.45 17.13 -6.07
CA LEU A 179 -3.43 17.03 -5.03
C LEU A 179 -2.09 16.49 -5.55
N VAL A 180 -2.14 15.54 -6.48
CA VAL A 180 -0.92 14.99 -7.11
C VAL A 180 -0.35 15.96 -8.15
N GLU A 181 -1.19 16.66 -8.89
CA GLU A 181 -0.80 17.64 -9.91
C GLU A 181 -0.09 18.86 -9.30
N MET A 182 -0.54 19.32 -8.13
CA MET A 182 0.14 20.40 -7.39
C MET A 182 1.60 20.08 -7.03
N LEU A 183 2.01 18.81 -7.13
CA LEU A 183 3.35 18.34 -6.83
C LEU A 183 4.19 18.08 -8.08
N GLN A 184 3.67 18.29 -9.29
CA GLN A 184 4.35 17.88 -10.52
C GLN A 184 5.69 18.60 -10.76
N ASP A 185 5.78 19.88 -10.40
CA ASP A 185 6.96 20.74 -10.67
C ASP A 185 8.03 20.69 -9.57
N SER A 186 7.91 19.71 -8.68
CA SER A 186 8.79 19.55 -7.53
C SER A 186 10.16 18.94 -7.84
N GLY A 187 10.35 18.41 -9.07
CA GLY A 187 11.61 17.81 -9.51
C GLY A 187 11.82 16.34 -9.12
N TYR A 188 10.80 15.67 -8.55
CA TYR A 188 10.95 14.30 -8.06
C TYR A 188 10.88 13.22 -9.16
N PRO A 189 11.55 12.06 -8.97
CA PRO A 189 11.52 10.94 -9.92
C PRO A 189 10.13 10.44 -10.30
N CYS A 190 9.19 10.49 -9.37
CA CYS A 190 7.79 10.08 -9.59
C CYS A 190 7.05 11.01 -10.56
N PHE A 191 7.59 12.20 -10.83
CA PHE A 191 7.11 13.18 -11.80
C PHE A 191 8.07 13.40 -12.98
N LYS A 192 9.12 12.57 -13.15
CA LYS A 192 9.99 12.65 -14.34
C LYS A 192 9.23 12.49 -15.66
N GLY A 193 8.08 11.80 -15.65
CA GLY A 193 7.17 11.74 -16.79
C GLY A 193 6.45 13.05 -17.12
N GLY A 194 6.61 14.10 -16.29
CA GLY A 194 5.96 15.39 -16.43
C GLY A 194 4.43 15.25 -16.53
N PRO A 195 3.79 15.96 -17.47
CA PRO A 195 2.34 15.87 -17.70
C PRO A 195 1.83 14.44 -17.96
N ARG A 196 2.68 13.53 -18.46
CA ARG A 196 2.29 12.13 -18.70
C ARG A 196 2.01 11.38 -17.40
N ALA A 197 2.69 11.71 -16.30
CA ALA A 197 2.45 11.08 -15.01
C ALA A 197 1.02 11.38 -14.50
N ILE A 198 0.60 12.64 -14.63
CA ILE A 198 -0.76 13.10 -14.28
C ILE A 198 -1.79 12.55 -15.26
N GLN A 199 -1.49 12.55 -16.57
CA GLN A 199 -2.36 11.96 -17.58
C GLN A 199 -2.60 10.46 -17.33
N ASN A 200 -1.54 9.71 -16.99
CA ASN A 200 -1.65 8.30 -16.66
C ASN A 200 -2.43 8.08 -15.37
N LEU A 201 -2.26 8.93 -14.36
CA LEU A 201 -3.11 8.92 -13.15
C LEU A 201 -4.58 9.12 -13.50
N ARG A 202 -4.91 10.15 -14.29
CA ARG A 202 -6.28 10.42 -14.75
C ARG A 202 -6.87 9.23 -15.52
N LYS A 203 -6.08 8.59 -16.40
CA LYS A 203 -6.51 7.41 -17.15
C LYS A 203 -6.91 6.24 -16.24
N ARG A 204 -6.21 6.02 -15.13
CA ARG A 204 -6.51 4.92 -14.18
C ARG A 204 -7.85 5.08 -13.46
N PHE A 205 -8.42 6.28 -13.42
CA PHE A 205 -9.77 6.51 -12.89
C PHE A 205 -10.89 6.21 -13.91
N HIS A 206 -10.56 5.91 -15.18
CA HIS A 206 -11.52 5.59 -16.24
C HIS A 206 -12.69 6.58 -16.33
N LEU A 207 -12.40 7.88 -16.20
CA LEU A 207 -13.42 8.92 -16.08
C LEU A 207 -14.35 9.04 -17.29
N THR A 208 -13.86 8.68 -18.48
CA THR A 208 -14.61 8.75 -19.74
C THR A 208 -15.61 7.60 -19.95
N MET A 209 -15.59 6.56 -19.11
CA MET A 209 -16.50 5.42 -19.24
C MET A 209 -17.78 5.64 -18.42
N CYS A 210 -18.93 5.11 -18.85
CA CYS A 210 -20.12 5.11 -17.98
C CYS A 210 -19.87 4.23 -16.75
N VAL A 211 -20.71 4.31 -15.70
CA VAL A 211 -20.52 3.50 -14.48
C VAL A 211 -20.40 2.00 -14.80
N ILE A 212 -21.24 1.51 -15.72
CA ILE A 212 -21.23 0.12 -16.20
C ILE A 212 -19.92 -0.22 -16.93
N GLY A 213 -19.41 0.68 -17.76
CA GLY A 213 -18.14 0.50 -18.48
C GLY A 213 -16.90 0.63 -17.59
N ALA A 214 -17.01 1.35 -16.46
CA ALA A 214 -15.94 1.53 -15.49
C ALA A 214 -15.93 0.46 -14.38
N PHE A 215 -16.80 -0.55 -14.46
CA PHE A 215 -16.59 -1.74 -13.64
C PHE A 215 -15.22 -2.30 -13.98
N PRO A 216 -14.37 -2.56 -12.96
CA PRO A 216 -13.09 -3.19 -13.20
C PRO A 216 -13.31 -4.50 -13.95
N ASP A 217 -12.88 -4.57 -15.20
CA ASP A 217 -12.82 -5.83 -15.93
C ASP A 217 -11.83 -6.79 -15.23
N GLN A 218 -11.82 -8.06 -15.63
CA GLN A 218 -10.97 -9.06 -15.00
C GLN A 218 -9.47 -8.68 -15.03
N GLN A 219 -9.03 -7.92 -16.04
CA GLN A 219 -7.66 -7.44 -16.16
C GLN A 219 -7.38 -6.27 -15.22
N GLN A 220 -8.31 -5.33 -15.08
CA GLN A 220 -8.22 -4.21 -14.13
C GLN A 220 -8.25 -4.69 -12.68
N PHE A 221 -9.14 -5.63 -12.36
CA PHE A 221 -9.19 -6.25 -11.04
C PHE A 221 -7.88 -6.97 -10.73
N ARG A 222 -7.33 -7.72 -11.70
CA ARG A 222 -5.98 -8.28 -11.59
C ARG A 222 -4.98 -7.18 -11.28
N CYS A 223 -4.91 -6.08 -12.04
CA CYS A 223 -3.98 -4.99 -11.75
C CYS A 223 -4.13 -4.40 -10.33
N MET A 224 -5.36 -4.29 -9.80
CA MET A 224 -5.59 -3.84 -8.43
C MET A 224 -5.06 -4.83 -7.39
N ALA A 225 -5.34 -6.12 -7.59
CA ALA A 225 -4.85 -7.19 -6.72
C ALA A 225 -3.33 -7.42 -6.82
N ASN A 226 -2.74 -7.19 -8.00
CA ASN A 226 -1.33 -7.47 -8.31
C ASN A 226 -0.36 -6.48 -7.70
N THR A 227 -0.82 -5.26 -7.43
CA THR A 227 0.03 -4.22 -6.86
C THR A 227 0.20 -4.41 -5.35
N ALA A 228 -0.13 -5.60 -4.80
CA ALA A 228 0.00 -5.90 -3.37
C ALA A 228 1.25 -6.73 -3.03
N ALA A 229 1.85 -7.51 -3.95
CA ALA A 229 2.97 -8.38 -3.61
C ALA A 229 3.88 -8.75 -4.81
N SER A 230 4.95 -8.00 -5.11
CA SER A 230 6.07 -8.45 -5.94
C SER A 230 7.23 -9.00 -5.09
N GLU A 231 7.64 -10.24 -5.35
CA GLU A 231 8.97 -10.72 -4.96
C GLU A 231 10.01 -10.17 -5.93
N ASP A 232 10.84 -9.23 -5.47
CA ASP A 232 12.21 -9.11 -5.98
C ASP A 232 13.13 -8.50 -4.92
N PHE A 233 14.35 -9.04 -4.85
CA PHE A 233 15.25 -8.94 -3.71
C PHE A 233 16.36 -7.92 -3.99
N HIS A 234 16.25 -6.69 -3.46
CA HIS A 234 17.41 -5.81 -3.27
C HIS A 234 17.43 -5.25 -1.85
N ARG A 235 18.30 -5.83 -1.00
CA ARG A 235 18.56 -5.36 0.36
C ARG A 235 19.05 -3.91 0.34
N LYS A 236 18.27 -3.01 0.94
CA LYS A 236 18.72 -1.67 1.32
C LYS A 236 18.58 -1.53 2.83
N LYS A 237 19.66 -1.83 3.58
CA LYS A 237 19.74 -1.66 5.05
C LYS A 237 19.24 -0.27 5.46
N ILE A 238 18.32 -0.23 6.41
CA ILE A 238 17.91 0.98 7.13
C ILE A 238 18.71 0.96 8.44
N LEU A 239 19.60 1.94 8.63
CA LEU A 239 20.18 2.22 9.94
C LEU A 239 19.19 3.11 10.68
N VAL A 240 18.60 2.58 11.75
CA VAL A 240 17.75 3.35 12.68
C VAL A 240 18.58 3.61 13.94
N SER A 241 18.79 4.88 14.28
CA SER A 241 19.37 5.29 15.57
C SER A 241 18.23 5.76 16.50
N TYR A 242 18.30 5.32 17.75
CA TYR A 242 17.22 5.37 18.74
C TYR A 242 17.33 6.60 19.67
N ARG A 243 16.22 7.32 19.83
CA ARG A 243 15.84 8.02 21.07
C ARG A 243 14.31 8.22 21.06
N ASP A 244 13.64 7.70 22.09
CA ASP A 244 12.23 7.94 22.48
C ASP A 244 11.06 7.22 21.76
N GLY A 245 11.32 6.17 20.98
CA GLY A 245 10.36 5.08 20.74
C GLY A 245 9.06 5.34 19.97
N ARG A 246 8.80 6.58 19.49
CA ARG A 246 7.61 6.91 18.66
C ARG A 246 7.92 7.17 17.19
N TYR A 247 9.15 7.58 16.89
CA TYR A 247 9.56 7.93 15.54
C TYR A 247 10.91 7.29 15.23
N ALA A 248 11.05 6.72 14.03
CA ALA A 248 12.31 6.27 13.48
C ALA A 248 12.90 7.39 12.61
N MET A 249 14.14 7.81 12.93
CA MET A 249 14.87 8.70 12.04
C MET A 249 15.47 7.87 10.90
N ILE A 250 15.18 8.27 9.66
CA ILE A 250 15.74 7.60 8.49
C ILE A 250 16.44 8.60 7.56
N SER A 251 17.63 8.21 7.12
CA SER A 251 18.44 8.87 6.10
C SER A 251 18.28 8.11 4.78
N LYS A 252 17.23 8.40 4.01
CA LYS A 252 16.95 7.82 2.69
C LYS A 252 16.00 8.68 1.87
N GLU A 253 15.86 8.32 0.60
CA GLU A 253 14.88 8.88 -0.33
C GLU A 253 13.46 8.46 0.06
N PHE A 254 12.58 9.45 0.31
CA PHE A 254 11.19 9.23 0.70
C PHE A 254 10.23 10.09 -0.12
N VAL A 255 9.01 9.60 -0.23
CA VAL A 255 7.90 10.28 -0.89
C VAL A 255 6.74 10.35 0.11
N THR A 256 6.42 11.54 0.62
CA THR A 256 5.30 11.75 1.56
C THR A 256 4.44 12.94 1.14
N VAL A 257 3.13 12.72 1.00
CA VAL A 257 2.14 13.80 0.82
C VAL A 257 1.40 14.03 2.14
N SER A 258 1.60 15.18 2.78
CA SER A 258 0.76 15.65 3.89
C SER A 258 0.07 16.95 3.50
N ALA A 259 -1.26 16.97 3.54
CA ALA A 259 -2.07 18.16 3.30
C ALA A 259 -2.99 18.38 4.50
N TYR A 260 -3.04 19.60 5.04
CA TYR A 260 -4.01 19.95 6.08
C TYR A 260 -4.78 21.23 5.71
N ILE A 261 -6.01 21.33 6.24
CA ILE A 261 -6.90 22.48 6.08
C ILE A 261 -6.86 23.25 7.40
N ASN A 262 -6.56 24.55 7.38
CA ASN A 262 -6.58 25.35 8.60
C ASN A 262 -8.01 25.80 8.97
N GLU A 263 -8.19 26.38 10.16
CA GLU A 263 -9.48 26.88 10.66
C GLU A 263 -10.11 28.00 9.79
N GLY A 264 -9.38 28.56 8.83
CA GLY A 264 -9.87 29.51 7.82
C GLY A 264 -10.27 28.88 6.49
N GLY A 265 -10.38 27.54 6.40
CA GLY A 265 -10.78 26.83 5.19
C GLY A 265 -9.74 26.86 4.06
N LYS A 266 -8.52 27.36 4.33
CA LYS A 266 -7.42 27.35 3.36
C LYS A 266 -6.66 26.03 3.48
N LEU A 267 -6.53 25.34 2.34
CA LEU A 267 -5.66 24.18 2.20
C LEU A 267 -4.21 24.65 2.27
N PHE A 268 -3.50 24.27 3.32
CA PHE A 268 -2.07 24.50 3.47
C PHE A 268 -1.34 23.18 3.20
N LEU A 269 -0.59 23.16 2.10
CA LEU A 269 0.48 22.17 1.93
C LEU A 269 1.63 22.63 2.83
N SER A 270 1.81 22.03 4.01
CA SER A 270 3.13 22.14 4.65
C SER A 270 4.11 21.53 3.69
N ARG A 271 5.02 22.36 3.15
CA ARG A 271 6.21 21.98 2.36
C ARG A 271 6.20 20.49 2.02
N ALA A 272 5.60 20.21 0.87
CA ALA A 272 5.80 19.01 0.09
C ALA A 272 7.29 18.84 -0.20
N LEU A 273 8.07 18.44 0.82
CA LEU A 273 9.46 18.06 0.67
C LEU A 273 9.43 16.57 0.44
N PHE A 274 9.25 16.15 -0.81
CA PHE A 274 9.67 14.81 -1.16
C PHE A 274 11.19 14.84 -1.37
N CYS A 275 11.85 13.70 -1.29
CA CYS A 275 13.30 13.63 -1.33
C CYS A 275 13.72 12.79 -2.54
N CYS A 276 14.46 13.38 -3.48
CA CYS A 276 15.35 12.62 -4.36
C CYS A 276 16.39 13.53 -5.02
N SER A 277 17.66 13.15 -4.91
CA SER A 277 18.75 13.62 -5.74
C SER A 277 19.55 12.42 -6.20
N SER A 278 19.61 12.24 -7.51
CA SER A 278 20.47 11.26 -8.15
C SER A 278 21.94 11.69 -8.04
N ARG A 279 22.69 11.08 -7.12
CA ARG A 279 24.16 10.97 -7.27
C ARG A 279 24.67 9.70 -6.62
N VAL A 280 24.99 8.71 -7.47
CA VAL A 280 25.83 7.58 -7.11
C VAL A 280 27.24 8.13 -6.93
N HIS A 281 27.70 8.30 -5.69
CA HIS A 281 29.14 8.36 -5.43
C HIS A 281 29.60 6.97 -5.03
N GLN A 282 30.23 6.28 -5.99
CA GLN A 282 31.23 5.27 -5.67
C GLN A 282 32.42 6.00 -5.05
N SER A 283 32.63 5.79 -3.76
CA SER A 283 33.92 5.92 -3.09
C SER A 283 33.95 4.74 -2.12
N GLY A 284 34.73 3.69 -2.37
CA GLY A 284 36.18 3.76 -2.40
C GLY A 284 36.64 3.10 -1.11
N SER A 285 37.37 2.01 -1.25
CA SER A 285 38.01 1.15 -0.24
C SER A 285 38.45 1.88 1.03
N TRP A 286 38.22 1.29 2.21
CA TRP A 286 39.18 0.55 3.05
C TRP A 286 38.40 -0.14 4.18
#